data_AF-A0AAV9G5G7-F1
#
_entry.id   AF-A0AAV9G5G7-F1
#
_cell.length_a   1.000
_cell.length_b   1.000
_cell.length_c   1.000
_cell.angle_alpha   90.00
_cell.angle_beta   90.00
_cell.angle_gamma   90.00
#
_symmetry.space_group_name_H-M   'P 1'
#
loop_
_entity.id
_entity.type
_entity.pdbx_description
1 polymer ?
#
loop_
_entity_poly.entity_id
_entity_poly.type
_entity_poly.pdbx_seq_one_letter_code
_entity_poly.pdbx_strand_id
1 'polypeptide(L)'
;MRLDADLDAQERDQRRQRLRDPAEDGADRGRGPLCHLDPDDREADRKKTVEPPPYPSSDSEFESGQTEAENSSDSEGAMRRQHAKNIERSLDEFKQKLPAICQAVTKKLSELPKFRRFEDVKDAFPMPIQNDLWSTEDSEHAERMWRRLHMKKQMALNAKNKAIKTLYRSCLGVMTCLPQDIISAEFYLEYDITHNIIPDRTGTEWTADFFSLLKDLIPHPMWERNRALLAYAIYYVTLALADDKRGWKWRCVRFGHEQPFMNRFSDACIAGVNVVEAHTQASGTMGSGGSNWKNLFLAIDRAVVRAEGPKPLADPDCAYLPVAATHLKLLRDALEDIRSPLGCPVFHTVKYYSRVVNKRRSRHDYPCADDIQELKEYSLLRAYRIRCRHSKAHGLDLSEEDSPTPTPEAMRSNQLQPTVFKQSASP
;
A
#
# COMPACT_ATOMS: atom_id res chain seq x y z
N MET A 1 6.17 -4.98 -43.64
CA MET A 1 5.70 -5.97 -42.64
C MET A 1 6.76 -6.98 -42.22
N ARG A 2 7.40 -7.78 -43.10
CA ARG A 2 8.57 -8.61 -42.68
C ARG A 2 9.87 -7.81 -42.57
N LEU A 3 10.08 -6.83 -43.45
CA LEU A 3 11.30 -6.00 -43.46
C LEU A 3 11.44 -5.08 -42.23
N ASP A 4 10.33 -4.63 -41.65
CA ASP A 4 10.35 -3.72 -40.50
C ASP A 4 10.70 -4.45 -39.19
N ALA A 5 10.38 -5.75 -39.10
CA ALA A 5 10.71 -6.58 -37.94
C ALA A 5 12.20 -6.94 -37.87
N ASP A 6 12.86 -7.09 -39.03
CA ASP A 6 14.29 -7.41 -39.11
C ASP A 6 15.17 -6.20 -38.79
N LEU A 7 14.73 -4.98 -39.15
CA LEU A 7 15.39 -3.72 -38.79
C LEU A 7 15.39 -3.48 -37.26
N ASP A 8 14.25 -3.71 -36.61
CA ASP A 8 14.10 -3.58 -35.16
C ASP A 8 14.94 -4.60 -34.37
N ALA A 9 15.13 -5.80 -34.92
CA ALA A 9 15.98 -6.83 -34.33
C ALA A 9 17.47 -6.45 -34.44
N GLN A 10 17.88 -5.94 -35.61
CA GLN A 10 19.26 -5.54 -35.88
C GLN A 10 19.69 -4.33 -35.04
N GLU A 11 18.78 -3.37 -34.82
CA GLU A 11 19.05 -2.18 -33.99
C GLU A 11 19.18 -2.53 -32.49
N ARG A 12 18.42 -3.52 -32.01
CA ARG A 12 18.54 -4.05 -30.64
C ARG A 12 19.85 -4.77 -30.40
N ASP A 13 20.32 -5.57 -31.35
CA ASP A 13 21.61 -6.26 -31.24
C ASP A 13 22.80 -5.30 -31.31
N GLN A 14 22.75 -4.27 -32.18
CA GLN A 14 23.77 -3.22 -32.18
C GLN A 14 23.83 -2.44 -30.86
N ARG A 15 22.69 -2.20 -30.21
CA ARG A 15 22.65 -1.56 -28.88
C ARG A 15 23.26 -2.45 -27.79
N ARG A 16 23.07 -3.77 -27.87
CA ARG A 16 23.66 -4.73 -26.94
C ARG A 16 25.18 -4.86 -27.13
N GLN A 17 25.68 -4.76 -28.35
CA GLN A 17 27.11 -4.79 -28.63
C GLN A 17 27.83 -3.53 -28.11
N ARG A 18 27.25 -2.34 -28.28
CA ARG A 18 27.85 -1.08 -27.77
C ARG A 18 27.96 -1.00 -26.25
N LEU A 19 27.22 -1.82 -25.52
CA LEU A 19 27.27 -1.91 -24.05
C LEU A 19 28.24 -2.98 -23.54
N ARG A 20 28.84 -3.79 -24.42
CA ARG A 20 29.75 -4.89 -24.06
C ARG A 20 31.23 -4.61 -24.25
N ASP A 21 31.59 -3.45 -24.78
CA ASP A 21 33.00 -3.04 -24.92
C ASP A 21 33.38 -2.05 -23.81
N PRO A 22 33.87 -2.50 -22.64
CA PRO A 22 34.63 -1.63 -21.78
C PRO A 22 35.99 -1.41 -22.43
N ALA A 23 36.32 -0.15 -22.68
CA ALA A 23 37.65 0.27 -23.09
C ALA A 23 38.70 -0.32 -22.12
N GLU A 24 39.55 -1.20 -22.64
CA GLU A 24 40.84 -1.51 -22.05
C GLU A 24 41.73 -0.28 -22.22
N ASP A 25 42.03 0.42 -21.12
CA ASP A 25 43.35 1.00 -20.94
C ASP A 25 43.62 1.31 -19.46
N GLY A 26 44.78 0.83 -19.00
CA GLY A 26 45.12 0.60 -17.60
C GLY A 26 45.62 1.81 -16.81
N ALA A 27 45.60 1.64 -15.49
CA ALA A 27 46.66 2.09 -14.57
C ALA A 27 46.40 1.54 -13.17
N ASP A 28 47.18 0.52 -12.82
CA ASP A 28 47.96 0.42 -11.59
C ASP A 28 47.72 1.51 -10.52
N ARG A 29 47.28 1.09 -9.31
CA ARG A 29 47.88 1.43 -8.01
C ARG A 29 47.04 0.95 -6.82
N GLY A 30 47.73 0.37 -5.84
CA GLY A 30 47.53 0.76 -4.45
C GLY A 30 46.71 -0.19 -3.57
N ARG A 31 47.43 -1.02 -2.81
CA ARG A 31 46.92 -1.75 -1.65
C ARG A 31 46.56 -0.81 -0.49
N GLY A 32 45.38 -1.06 0.11
CA GLY A 32 45.03 -0.85 1.53
C GLY A 32 44.54 0.55 1.95
N PRO A 33 43.93 0.72 3.14
CA PRO A 33 43.65 -0.28 4.19
C PRO A 33 42.19 -0.29 4.72
N LEU A 34 41.94 -1.24 5.63
CA LEU A 34 40.77 -1.40 6.49
C LEU A 34 40.27 -0.09 7.09
N CYS A 35 38.95 0.14 7.04
CA CYS A 35 38.30 1.17 7.85
C CYS A 35 38.10 0.65 9.28
N HIS A 36 38.91 1.19 10.19
CA HIS A 36 38.60 1.30 11.61
C HIS A 36 37.33 2.15 11.78
N LEU A 37 36.43 1.71 12.67
CA LEU A 37 35.36 2.54 13.21
C LEU A 37 35.95 3.29 14.41
N ASP A 38 36.08 4.61 14.31
CA ASP A 38 36.28 5.47 15.47
C ASP A 38 34.93 5.92 16.05
N PRO A 39 34.75 5.85 17.37
CA PRO A 39 33.56 6.33 18.07
C PRO A 39 33.87 7.67 18.75
N ASP A 40 33.67 8.79 18.06
CA ASP A 40 33.62 10.11 18.70
C ASP A 40 32.75 11.06 17.86
N ASP A 41 31.45 11.06 18.15
CA ASP A 41 30.52 12.15 17.84
C ASP A 41 29.50 12.19 18.99
N ARG A 42 29.99 12.57 20.17
CA ARG A 42 29.17 13.13 21.25
C ARG A 42 29.44 14.63 21.28
N GLU A 43 28.37 15.37 21.56
CA GLU A 43 28.40 16.71 22.15
C GLU A 43 28.31 17.91 21.19
N ALA A 44 27.11 18.17 20.68
CA ALA A 44 26.59 19.53 20.50
C ALA A 44 25.07 19.50 20.26
N ASP A 45 24.28 19.56 21.33
CA ASP A 45 23.00 20.30 21.33
C ASP A 45 22.45 20.38 22.75
N ARG A 46 22.92 21.41 23.47
CA ARG A 46 22.37 21.88 24.73
C ARG A 46 21.70 23.23 24.48
N LYS A 47 20.49 23.36 25.03
CA LYS A 47 19.71 24.58 25.36
C LYS A 47 18.61 25.01 24.39
N LYS A 48 17.36 24.74 24.78
CA LYS A 48 16.41 25.78 25.24
C LYS A 48 15.16 25.10 25.82
N THR A 49 15.15 24.91 27.13
CA THR A 49 13.94 24.59 27.89
C THR A 49 13.43 25.92 28.44
N VAL A 50 12.20 26.27 28.07
CA VAL A 50 11.48 27.46 28.54
C VAL A 50 10.88 27.13 29.91
N GLU A 51 11.23 27.91 30.93
CA GLU A 51 10.63 27.84 32.27
C GLU A 51 9.19 28.37 32.26
N PRO A 52 8.23 27.72 32.94
CA PRO A 52 6.94 28.31 33.24
C PRO A 52 6.99 29.18 34.51
N PRO A 53 6.08 30.16 34.65
CA PRO A 53 6.12 31.16 35.71
C PRO A 53 5.66 30.61 37.07
N PRO A 54 6.03 31.27 38.19
CA PRO A 54 5.71 30.83 39.53
C PRO A 54 4.24 31.17 39.89
N TYR A 55 3.54 30.21 40.48
CA TYR A 55 2.26 30.45 41.16
C TYR A 55 2.51 30.81 42.63
N PRO A 56 1.66 31.68 43.23
CA PRO A 56 1.83 32.14 44.59
C PRO A 56 1.39 31.08 45.61
N SER A 57 2.15 31.04 46.68
CA SER A 57 1.96 30.25 47.89
C SER A 57 0.67 30.65 48.61
N SER A 58 -0.20 29.69 48.88
CA SER A 58 -1.27 29.83 49.86
C SER A 58 -0.93 28.94 51.05
N ASP A 59 -0.56 29.59 52.15
CA ASP A 59 -0.43 28.97 53.47
C ASP A 59 -1.81 28.53 53.95
N SER A 60 -1.95 27.24 54.25
CA SER A 60 -3.01 26.73 55.10
C SER A 60 -2.43 25.65 56.00
N GLU A 61 -2.20 26.02 57.24
CA GLU A 61 -1.92 25.13 58.35
C GLU A 61 -3.11 24.16 58.51
N PHE A 62 -2.85 22.86 58.37
CA PHE A 62 -3.73 21.83 58.90
C PHE A 62 -2.86 20.69 59.44
N GLU A 63 -2.52 20.80 60.73
CA GLU A 63 -2.03 19.68 61.50
C GLU A 63 -3.17 18.70 61.79
N SER A 64 -2.80 17.42 61.80
CA SER A 64 -3.40 16.27 62.52
C SER A 64 -3.98 15.17 61.63
N GLY A 65 -3.27 14.03 61.61
CA GLY A 65 -3.68 12.80 60.96
C GLY A 65 -2.53 11.90 60.49
N GLN A 66 -1.38 11.89 61.18
CA GLN A 66 -0.36 10.87 60.99
C GLN A 66 -0.78 9.59 61.72
N THR A 67 -1.28 8.61 60.97
CA THR A 67 -1.16 7.19 61.33
C THR A 67 -1.16 6.36 60.05
N GLU A 68 -0.03 5.66 59.84
CA GLU A 68 0.08 4.42 59.06
C GLU A 68 -0.04 4.50 57.51
N ALA A 69 1.00 5.01 56.83
CA ALA A 69 1.14 4.80 55.38
C ALA A 69 2.58 4.65 54.85
N GLU A 70 3.59 4.40 55.69
CA GLU A 70 4.99 4.40 55.25
C GLU A 70 5.59 3.04 54.88
N ASN A 71 4.88 1.91 55.06
CA ASN A 71 5.42 0.58 54.71
C ASN A 71 4.86 -0.03 53.40
N SER A 72 4.03 0.71 52.64
CA SER A 72 3.40 0.21 51.41
C SER A 72 4.14 0.61 50.12
N SER A 73 4.96 1.67 50.17
CA SER A 73 5.59 2.29 48.98
C SER A 73 6.71 1.44 48.33
N ASP A 74 7.47 0.70 49.14
CA ASP A 74 8.62 -0.08 48.63
C ASP A 74 8.21 -1.34 47.83
N SER A 75 7.03 -1.90 48.15
CA SER A 75 6.49 -3.09 47.48
C SER A 75 6.09 -2.80 46.03
N GLU A 76 5.41 -1.67 45.80
CA GLU A 76 4.98 -1.29 44.45
C GLU A 76 6.18 -0.90 43.56
N GLY A 77 7.16 -0.20 44.13
CA GLY A 77 8.43 0.11 43.47
C GLY A 77 9.26 -1.13 43.12
N ALA A 78 9.24 -2.16 43.96
CA ALA A 78 9.88 -3.44 43.68
C ALA A 78 9.16 -4.22 42.57
N MET A 79 7.82 -4.25 42.60
CA MET A 79 7.01 -4.94 41.58
C MET A 79 7.18 -4.32 40.19
N ARG A 80 7.19 -2.97 40.08
CA ARG A 80 7.44 -2.26 38.82
C ARG A 80 8.84 -2.54 38.28
N ARG A 81 9.87 -2.56 39.14
CA ARG A 81 11.25 -2.92 38.76
C ARG A 81 11.36 -4.35 38.27
N GLN A 82 10.68 -5.29 38.93
CA GLN A 82 10.65 -6.69 38.50
C GLN A 82 9.92 -6.86 37.16
N HIS A 83 8.82 -6.15 36.95
CA HIS A 83 8.10 -6.15 35.68
C HIS A 83 8.96 -5.61 34.53
N ALA A 84 9.67 -4.50 34.74
CA ALA A 84 10.60 -3.95 33.76
C ALA A 84 11.72 -4.96 33.39
N LYS A 85 12.32 -5.63 34.38
CA LYS A 85 13.33 -6.68 34.15
C LYS A 85 12.77 -7.87 33.36
N ASN A 86 11.53 -8.27 33.62
CA ASN A 86 10.88 -9.35 32.88
C ASN A 86 10.59 -8.95 31.41
N ILE A 87 10.20 -7.70 31.16
CA ILE A 87 10.02 -7.16 29.80
C ILE A 87 11.36 -7.16 29.07
N GLU A 88 12.41 -6.66 29.71
CA GLU A 88 13.76 -6.60 29.12
C GLU A 88 14.28 -8.00 28.76
N ARG A 89 14.16 -8.96 29.67
CA ARG A 89 14.50 -10.37 29.41
C ARG A 89 13.73 -10.95 28.22
N SER A 90 12.42 -10.68 28.14
CA SER A 90 11.58 -11.13 27.02
C SER A 90 12.01 -10.50 25.69
N LEU A 91 12.40 -9.23 25.70
CA LEU A 91 12.93 -8.53 24.52
C LEU A 91 14.26 -9.13 24.07
N ASP A 92 15.14 -9.50 24.99
CA ASP A 92 16.42 -10.12 24.66
C ASP A 92 16.24 -11.55 24.13
N GLU A 93 15.36 -12.35 24.72
CA GLU A 93 14.96 -13.65 24.16
C GLU A 93 14.40 -13.50 22.74
N PHE A 94 13.61 -12.46 22.49
CA PHE A 94 13.10 -12.18 21.16
C PHE A 94 14.21 -11.81 20.18
N LYS A 95 15.14 -10.92 20.56
CA LYS A 95 16.32 -10.57 19.74
C LYS A 95 17.17 -11.80 19.42
N GLN A 96 17.31 -12.73 20.37
CA GLN A 96 18.04 -13.98 20.17
C GLN A 96 17.32 -14.93 19.19
N LYS A 97 15.98 -14.97 19.20
CA LYS A 97 15.18 -15.80 18.28
C LYS A 97 15.01 -15.18 16.88
N LEU A 98 15.21 -13.87 16.75
CA LEU A 98 15.01 -13.13 15.50
C LEU A 98 15.79 -13.72 14.30
N PRO A 99 17.08 -14.09 14.41
CA PRO A 99 17.80 -14.73 13.31
C PRO A 99 17.15 -16.03 12.83
N ALA A 100 16.67 -16.87 13.76
CA ALA A 100 16.00 -18.14 13.43
C ALA A 100 14.66 -17.92 12.73
N ILE A 101 13.85 -16.96 13.20
CA ILE A 101 12.60 -16.55 12.54
C ILE A 101 12.92 -16.07 11.11
N CYS A 102 13.92 -15.21 10.96
CA CYS A 102 14.29 -14.69 9.66
C CYS A 102 14.82 -15.80 8.73
N GLN A 103 15.56 -16.79 9.24
CA GLN A 103 16.00 -17.97 8.49
C GLN A 103 14.81 -18.83 8.04
N ALA A 104 13.85 -19.09 8.93
CA ALA A 104 12.64 -19.85 8.60
C ALA A 104 11.80 -19.15 7.51
N VAL A 105 11.61 -17.83 7.63
CA VAL A 105 10.95 -17.02 6.60
C VAL A 105 11.71 -17.12 5.27
N THR A 106 13.04 -17.05 5.31
CA THR A 106 13.86 -17.14 4.08
C THR A 106 13.76 -18.50 3.42
N LYS A 107 13.78 -19.57 4.21
CA LYS A 107 13.58 -20.92 3.70
C LYS A 107 12.24 -21.01 2.96
N LYS A 108 11.15 -20.58 3.59
CA LYS A 108 9.82 -20.53 2.95
C LYS A 108 9.77 -19.64 1.71
N LEU A 109 10.43 -18.49 1.72
CA LEU A 109 10.50 -17.60 0.54
C LEU A 109 11.35 -18.20 -0.59
N SER A 110 12.35 -19.02 -0.27
CA SER A 110 13.22 -19.66 -1.27
C SER A 110 12.54 -20.81 -2.02
N GLU A 111 11.49 -21.38 -1.43
CA GLU A 111 10.63 -22.42 -2.01
C GLU A 111 9.63 -21.85 -3.03
N LEU A 112 9.54 -20.52 -3.14
CA LEU A 112 8.59 -19.86 -4.04
C LEU A 112 9.09 -19.82 -5.48
N PRO A 113 8.17 -19.70 -6.46
CA PRO A 113 8.52 -19.42 -7.84
C PRO A 113 9.46 -18.21 -7.92
N LYS A 114 10.63 -18.41 -8.53
CA LYS A 114 11.62 -17.35 -8.74
C LYS A 114 11.52 -16.85 -10.16
N PHE A 115 11.10 -15.60 -10.30
CA PHE A 115 11.20 -14.88 -11.55
C PHE A 115 12.65 -14.42 -11.74
N ARG A 116 13.26 -14.77 -12.86
CA ARG A 116 14.63 -14.39 -13.20
C ARG A 116 14.68 -13.40 -14.36
N ARG A 117 13.65 -13.43 -15.21
CA ARG A 117 13.51 -12.60 -16.40
C ARG A 117 12.05 -12.29 -16.67
N PHE A 118 11.82 -11.41 -17.62
CA PHE A 118 10.49 -10.94 -17.97
C PHE A 118 9.59 -12.03 -18.57
N GLU A 119 10.17 -12.99 -19.31
CA GLU A 119 9.43 -14.13 -19.87
C GLU A 119 8.77 -14.96 -18.78
N ASP A 120 9.46 -15.22 -17.66
CA ASP A 120 8.92 -16.00 -16.55
C ASP A 120 7.66 -15.32 -15.96
N VAL A 121 7.60 -13.99 -16.00
CA VAL A 121 6.43 -13.22 -15.57
C VAL A 121 5.30 -13.35 -16.58
N LYS A 122 5.58 -13.26 -17.88
CA LYS A 122 4.57 -13.44 -18.94
C LYS A 122 3.93 -14.82 -18.86
N ASP A 123 4.75 -15.85 -18.61
CA ASP A 123 4.29 -17.23 -18.49
C ASP A 123 3.41 -17.42 -17.24
N ALA A 124 3.79 -16.82 -16.12
CA ALA A 124 3.03 -16.92 -14.87
C ALA A 124 1.75 -16.06 -14.85
N PHE A 125 1.76 -14.91 -15.53
CA PHE A 125 0.66 -13.95 -15.54
C PHE A 125 0.21 -13.61 -16.95
N PRO A 126 -0.27 -14.59 -17.74
CA PRO A 126 -0.59 -14.37 -19.13
C PRO A 126 -1.64 -13.27 -19.30
N MET A 127 -1.61 -12.65 -20.48
CA MET A 127 -2.68 -11.75 -20.90
C MET A 127 -4.02 -12.49 -20.91
N PRO A 128 -5.15 -11.80 -20.68
CA PRO A 128 -6.47 -12.42 -20.75
C PRO A 128 -6.64 -13.21 -22.06
N ILE A 129 -6.97 -14.49 -21.93
CA ILE A 129 -7.19 -15.40 -23.06
C ILE A 129 -8.43 -14.93 -23.83
N GLN A 130 -8.37 -14.98 -25.15
CA GLN A 130 -9.51 -14.73 -26.02
C GLN A 130 -10.62 -15.76 -25.78
N ASN A 131 -11.84 -15.30 -25.62
CA ASN A 131 -13.02 -16.14 -25.42
C ASN A 131 -14.28 -15.38 -25.87
N ASP A 132 -15.45 -15.98 -25.68
CA ASP A 132 -16.73 -15.38 -26.08
C ASP A 132 -17.00 -14.00 -25.43
N LEU A 133 -16.33 -13.71 -24.31
CA LEU A 133 -16.43 -12.43 -23.60
C LEU A 133 -15.30 -11.44 -23.94
N TRP A 134 -14.30 -11.86 -24.71
CA TRP A 134 -13.11 -11.06 -25.05
C TRP A 134 -12.55 -11.44 -26.42
N SER A 135 -12.91 -10.67 -27.44
CA SER A 135 -12.56 -10.92 -28.83
C SER A 135 -11.17 -10.37 -29.21
N THR A 136 -10.73 -10.71 -30.43
CA THR A 136 -9.54 -10.08 -31.05
C THR A 136 -9.76 -8.57 -31.23
N GLU A 137 -10.95 -8.15 -31.66
CA GLU A 137 -11.29 -6.74 -31.81
C GLU A 137 -11.25 -5.99 -30.48
N ASP A 138 -11.74 -6.59 -29.40
CA ASP A 138 -11.64 -6.02 -28.04
C ASP A 138 -10.16 -5.85 -27.64
N SER A 139 -9.32 -6.84 -27.95
CA SER A 139 -7.88 -6.82 -27.65
C SER A 139 -7.15 -5.71 -28.41
N GLU A 140 -7.44 -5.56 -29.71
CA GLU A 140 -6.86 -4.52 -30.55
C GLU A 140 -7.39 -3.13 -30.18
N HIS A 141 -8.69 -3.01 -29.91
CA HIS A 141 -9.28 -1.77 -29.44
C HIS A 141 -8.63 -1.35 -28.12
N ALA A 142 -8.48 -2.27 -27.17
CA ALA A 142 -7.81 -2.00 -25.91
C ALA A 142 -6.34 -1.58 -26.11
N GLU A 143 -5.61 -2.20 -27.04
CA GLU A 143 -4.26 -1.75 -27.39
C GLU A 143 -4.23 -0.36 -28.04
N ARG A 144 -5.16 -0.07 -28.95
CA ARG A 144 -5.26 1.25 -29.60
C ARG A 144 -5.58 2.32 -28.56
N MET A 145 -6.53 2.07 -27.68
CA MET A 145 -6.88 2.96 -26.58
C MET A 145 -5.70 3.13 -25.64
N TRP A 146 -5.04 2.05 -25.22
CA TRP A 146 -3.82 2.11 -24.43
C TRP A 146 -2.72 2.98 -25.06
N ARG A 147 -2.52 2.87 -26.38
CA ARG A 147 -1.53 3.69 -27.12
C ARG A 147 -1.96 5.15 -27.24
N ARG A 148 -3.25 5.44 -27.36
CA ARG A 148 -3.83 6.79 -27.46
C ARG A 148 -3.90 7.50 -26.11
N LEU A 149 -4.22 6.75 -25.05
CA LEU A 149 -4.41 7.29 -23.71
C LEU A 149 -3.12 7.89 -23.16
N HIS A 150 -3.31 8.95 -22.37
CA HIS A 150 -2.26 9.61 -21.60
C HIS A 150 -1.49 8.67 -20.68
N MET A 151 -1.94 7.42 -20.49
CA MET A 151 -1.26 6.40 -19.68
C MET A 151 0.20 6.20 -20.10
N LYS A 152 0.53 6.17 -21.40
CA LYS A 152 1.95 6.09 -21.85
C LYS A 152 2.78 7.30 -21.40
N LYS A 153 2.20 8.51 -21.41
CA LYS A 153 2.83 9.73 -20.88
C LYS A 153 2.96 9.69 -19.34
N GLN A 154 1.97 9.14 -18.64
CA GLN A 154 2.00 8.89 -17.19
C GLN A 154 3.05 7.84 -16.78
N MET A 155 3.41 6.91 -17.69
CA MET A 155 4.49 5.95 -17.46
C MET A 155 5.85 6.63 -17.38
N ALA A 156 6.11 7.62 -18.24
CA ALA A 156 7.39 8.32 -18.34
C ALA A 156 7.73 9.13 -17.09
N LEU A 157 6.73 9.73 -16.42
CA LEU A 157 6.91 10.53 -15.20
C LEU A 157 7.41 9.71 -14.01
N ASN A 158 7.09 8.41 -13.99
CA ASN A 158 7.35 7.51 -12.88
C ASN A 158 8.66 6.71 -12.99
N ALA A 159 9.41 6.85 -14.09
CA ALA A 159 10.64 6.08 -14.34
C ALA A 159 11.72 6.30 -13.25
N LYS A 160 11.67 7.44 -12.54
CA LYS A 160 12.63 7.79 -11.49
C LYS A 160 12.27 7.25 -10.10
N ASN A 161 11.07 6.71 -9.90
CA ASN A 161 10.61 6.31 -8.58
C ASN A 161 11.23 4.97 -8.15
N LYS A 162 12.29 5.01 -7.33
CA LYS A 162 12.98 3.81 -6.83
C LYS A 162 12.07 2.86 -6.02
N ALA A 163 10.97 3.37 -5.44
CA ALA A 163 10.04 2.55 -4.67
C ALA A 163 9.29 1.55 -5.56
N ILE A 164 9.04 1.88 -6.83
CA ILE A 164 8.28 1.02 -7.75
C ILE A 164 8.96 -0.34 -7.96
N LYS A 165 10.29 -0.34 -8.17
CA LYS A 165 11.08 -1.56 -8.32
C LYS A 165 10.97 -2.46 -7.09
N THR A 166 11.04 -1.84 -5.90
CA THR A 166 10.95 -2.58 -4.64
C THR A 166 9.55 -3.15 -4.41
N LEU A 167 8.51 -2.43 -4.85
CA LEU A 167 7.13 -2.91 -4.83
C LEU A 167 6.95 -4.12 -5.76
N TYR A 168 7.37 -4.05 -7.03
CA TYR A 168 7.28 -5.18 -7.96
C TYR A 168 8.02 -6.41 -7.45
N ARG A 169 9.25 -6.23 -6.93
CA ARG A 169 10.00 -7.31 -6.27
C ARG A 169 9.21 -7.91 -5.10
N SER A 170 8.45 -7.08 -4.37
CA SER A 170 7.64 -7.52 -3.24
C SER A 170 6.43 -8.32 -3.67
N CYS A 171 5.69 -7.84 -4.65
CA CYS A 171 4.54 -8.56 -5.20
C CYS A 171 4.98 -9.92 -5.78
N LEU A 172 6.01 -9.93 -6.63
CA LEU A 172 6.50 -11.16 -7.27
C LEU A 172 7.10 -12.14 -6.27
N GLY A 173 7.96 -11.66 -5.35
CA GLY A 173 8.70 -12.53 -4.44
C GLY A 173 7.92 -13.01 -3.20
N VAL A 174 6.76 -12.42 -2.88
CA VAL A 174 5.97 -12.79 -1.68
C VAL A 174 4.60 -13.32 -2.05
N MET A 175 3.84 -12.51 -2.80
CA MET A 175 2.47 -12.80 -3.18
C MET A 175 2.35 -13.46 -4.55
N THR A 176 3.46 -13.62 -5.28
CA THR A 176 3.48 -14.15 -6.65
C THR A 176 2.41 -13.48 -7.51
N CYS A 177 2.42 -12.15 -7.57
CA CYS A 177 1.49 -11.35 -8.38
C CYS A 177 2.14 -10.04 -8.84
N LEU A 178 1.43 -9.27 -9.66
CA LEU A 178 1.78 -7.91 -10.03
C LEU A 178 1.07 -6.90 -9.11
N PRO A 179 1.59 -5.68 -8.89
CA PRO A 179 0.91 -4.66 -8.09
C PRO A 179 -0.52 -4.37 -8.57
N GLN A 180 -0.71 -4.37 -9.89
CA GLN A 180 -1.99 -4.17 -10.57
C GLN A 180 -2.95 -5.35 -10.41
N ASP A 181 -2.49 -6.48 -9.88
CA ASP A 181 -3.38 -7.58 -9.51
C ASP A 181 -3.99 -7.38 -8.11
N ILE A 182 -3.39 -6.55 -7.26
CA ILE A 182 -3.88 -6.29 -5.88
C ILE A 182 -4.95 -5.20 -5.91
N ILE A 183 -4.70 -4.13 -6.64
CA ILE A 183 -5.65 -3.01 -6.85
C ILE A 183 -6.06 -3.10 -8.31
N SER A 184 -7.21 -3.74 -8.54
CA SER A 184 -7.63 -4.16 -9.86
C SER A 184 -9.16 -4.15 -9.98
N ALA A 185 -9.63 -4.06 -11.22
CA ALA A 185 -11.04 -4.14 -11.55
C ALA A 185 -11.70 -5.45 -11.06
N GLU A 186 -10.93 -6.55 -10.96
CA GLU A 186 -11.39 -7.84 -10.41
C GLU A 186 -11.90 -7.70 -8.97
N PHE A 187 -11.37 -6.72 -8.23
CA PHE A 187 -11.73 -6.45 -6.84
C PHE A 187 -12.55 -5.17 -6.67
N TYR A 188 -13.12 -4.63 -7.76
CA TYR A 188 -13.80 -3.33 -7.77
C TYR A 188 -12.94 -2.19 -7.22
N LEU A 189 -11.61 -2.29 -7.40
CA LEU A 189 -10.64 -1.30 -6.96
C LEU A 189 -9.95 -0.67 -8.17
N GLU A 190 -9.67 0.61 -8.08
CA GLU A 190 -8.77 1.30 -9.00
C GLU A 190 -7.81 2.18 -8.22
N TYR A 191 -6.70 2.55 -8.85
CA TYR A 191 -5.80 3.52 -8.25
C TYR A 191 -6.48 4.88 -8.30
N ASP A 192 -6.42 5.65 -7.22
CA ASP A 192 -6.96 7.01 -7.22
C ASP A 192 -6.15 7.89 -8.19
N ILE A 193 -6.77 8.21 -9.32
CA ILE A 193 -6.20 9.06 -10.36
C ILE A 193 -6.55 10.53 -10.10
N THR A 194 -7.63 10.81 -9.36
CA THR A 194 -8.25 12.14 -9.23
C THR A 194 -7.75 12.93 -8.03
N HIS A 195 -7.55 12.34 -6.85
CA HIS A 195 -7.05 13.06 -5.65
C HIS A 195 -5.53 13.13 -5.56
N ASN A 196 -4.81 12.47 -6.48
CA ASN A 196 -3.40 12.77 -6.74
C ASN A 196 -3.24 14.02 -7.65
N ILE A 197 -4.35 14.55 -8.18
CA ILE A 197 -4.42 15.84 -8.88
C ILE A 197 -4.67 16.92 -7.84
N ILE A 198 -3.64 17.28 -7.10
CA ILE A 198 -3.57 18.66 -6.59
C ILE A 198 -3.67 19.55 -7.85
N PRO A 199 -4.54 20.57 -7.89
CA PRO A 199 -4.79 21.34 -9.11
C PRO A 199 -3.55 22.05 -9.69
N ASP A 200 -2.44 22.09 -8.95
CA ASP A 200 -1.14 22.62 -9.38
C ASP A 200 -0.06 21.55 -9.69
N ARG A 201 -0.44 20.26 -9.61
CA ARG A 201 0.41 19.13 -10.01
C ARG A 201 -0.39 18.23 -10.95
N THR A 202 -0.21 18.45 -12.25
CA THR A 202 -0.71 17.62 -13.36
C THR A 202 -0.07 16.24 -13.37
N GLY A 203 -0.27 15.45 -12.32
CA GLY A 203 0.35 14.16 -12.13
C GLY A 203 -0.61 13.23 -11.41
N THR A 204 -1.21 12.33 -12.17
CA THR A 204 -1.87 11.10 -11.68
C THR A 204 -0.80 10.16 -11.09
N GLU A 205 -0.10 10.62 -10.07
CA GLU A 205 1.13 10.02 -9.56
C GLU A 205 0.80 9.00 -8.48
N TRP A 206 1.20 7.76 -8.72
CA TRP A 206 1.41 6.80 -7.66
C TRP A 206 2.58 7.33 -6.82
N THR A 207 2.27 8.07 -5.75
CA THR A 207 3.28 8.74 -4.93
C THR A 207 4.27 7.73 -4.36
N ALA A 208 5.51 8.16 -4.10
CA ALA A 208 6.51 7.31 -3.44
C ALA A 208 5.98 6.75 -2.10
N ASP A 209 5.17 7.54 -1.40
CA ASP A 209 4.51 7.15 -0.15
C ASP A 209 3.51 6.02 -0.36
N PHE A 210 2.64 6.13 -1.38
CA PHE A 210 1.71 5.06 -1.75
C PHE A 210 2.45 3.74 -1.97
N PHE A 211 3.51 3.76 -2.78
CA PHE A 211 4.30 2.56 -3.05
C PHE A 211 4.99 2.01 -1.81
N SER A 212 5.53 2.90 -0.96
CA SER A 212 6.18 2.46 0.26
C SER A 212 5.18 1.79 1.20
N LEU A 213 3.97 2.36 1.35
CA LEU A 213 2.90 1.78 2.16
C LEU A 213 2.46 0.42 1.63
N LEU A 214 2.15 0.30 0.33
CA LEU A 214 1.73 -0.96 -0.25
C LEU A 214 2.83 -2.03 -0.14
N LYS A 215 4.08 -1.64 -0.42
CA LYS A 215 5.26 -2.52 -0.27
C LYS A 215 5.44 -3.00 1.17
N ASP A 216 5.15 -2.16 2.15
CA ASP A 216 5.24 -2.52 3.57
C ASP A 216 4.10 -3.46 4.00
N LEU A 217 2.89 -3.32 3.42
CA LEU A 217 1.73 -4.16 3.71
C LEU A 217 1.85 -5.58 3.12
N ILE A 218 2.45 -5.73 1.93
CA ILE A 218 2.54 -7.03 1.22
C ILE A 218 3.04 -8.21 2.08
N PRO A 219 4.16 -8.09 2.83
CA PRO A 219 4.69 -9.21 3.59
C PRO A 219 3.94 -9.52 4.89
N HIS A 220 2.85 -8.82 5.20
CA HIS A 220 2.13 -9.04 6.44
C HIS A 220 1.48 -10.44 6.47
N PRO A 221 1.61 -11.21 7.57
CA PRO A 221 1.14 -12.59 7.63
C PRO A 221 -0.39 -12.74 7.55
N MET A 222 -1.15 -11.69 7.89
CA MET A 222 -2.61 -11.65 7.79
C MET A 222 -3.14 -12.03 6.40
N TRP A 223 -2.33 -11.85 5.35
CA TRP A 223 -2.74 -12.12 3.98
C TRP A 223 -2.48 -13.55 3.55
N GLU A 224 -1.71 -14.34 4.31
CA GLU A 224 -1.38 -15.73 3.95
C GLU A 224 -0.81 -15.86 2.51
N ARG A 225 -0.12 -14.81 2.04
CA ARG A 225 0.38 -14.66 0.66
C ARG A 225 -0.71 -14.67 -0.42
N ASN A 226 -1.96 -14.47 -0.06
CA ASN A 226 -3.09 -14.35 -0.94
C ASN A 226 -3.39 -12.87 -1.21
N ARG A 227 -3.15 -12.44 -2.45
CA ARG A 227 -3.42 -11.06 -2.90
C ARG A 227 -4.88 -10.64 -2.71
N ALA A 228 -5.83 -11.58 -2.83
CA ALA A 228 -7.24 -11.32 -2.63
C ALA A 228 -7.53 -10.91 -1.19
N LEU A 229 -6.83 -11.47 -0.20
CA LEU A 229 -7.02 -11.06 1.20
C LEU A 229 -6.58 -9.61 1.45
N LEU A 230 -5.42 -9.22 0.91
CA LEU A 230 -4.98 -7.82 0.99
C LEU A 230 -5.95 -6.89 0.25
N ALA A 231 -6.35 -7.24 -0.97
CA ALA A 231 -7.32 -6.46 -1.72
C ALA A 231 -8.66 -6.33 -0.98
N TYR A 232 -9.11 -7.38 -0.29
CA TYR A 232 -10.36 -7.38 0.50
C TYR A 232 -10.28 -6.41 1.67
N ALA A 233 -9.14 -6.40 2.36
CA ALA A 233 -8.91 -5.44 3.43
C ALA A 233 -8.85 -3.99 2.89
N ILE A 234 -8.22 -3.77 1.74
CA ILE A 234 -8.21 -2.45 1.08
C ILE A 234 -9.64 -2.03 0.70
N TYR A 235 -10.41 -2.92 0.08
CA TYR A 235 -11.80 -2.67 -0.30
C TYR A 235 -12.68 -2.31 0.91
N TYR A 236 -12.53 -3.04 2.02
CA TYR A 236 -13.21 -2.71 3.27
C TYR A 236 -12.85 -1.30 3.76
N VAL A 237 -11.56 -0.97 3.82
CA VAL A 237 -11.11 0.36 4.27
C VAL A 237 -11.70 1.47 3.39
N THR A 238 -11.71 1.28 2.07
CA THR A 238 -12.25 2.29 1.15
C THR A 238 -13.76 2.48 1.36
N LEU A 239 -14.53 1.40 1.51
CA LEU A 239 -15.98 1.48 1.78
C LEU A 239 -16.27 2.09 3.16
N ALA A 240 -15.54 1.68 4.19
CA ALA A 240 -15.72 2.17 5.55
C ALA A 240 -15.40 3.65 5.67
N LEU A 241 -14.31 4.10 5.03
CA LEU A 241 -13.98 5.53 4.97
C LEU A 241 -14.99 6.30 4.13
N ALA A 242 -15.63 5.70 3.13
CA ALA A 242 -16.61 6.37 2.29
C ALA A 242 -18.04 6.42 2.87
N ASP A 243 -18.33 5.68 3.95
CA ASP A 243 -19.70 5.35 4.38
C ASP A 243 -20.57 4.85 3.20
N ASP A 244 -19.98 4.05 2.33
CA ASP A 244 -20.62 3.61 1.10
C ASP A 244 -21.67 2.52 1.37
N LYS A 245 -22.90 2.76 0.88
CA LYS A 245 -24.09 1.93 1.09
C LYS A 245 -24.48 1.08 -0.13
N ARG A 246 -23.68 1.09 -1.19
CA ARG A 246 -23.96 0.35 -2.46
C ARG A 246 -23.87 -1.16 -2.30
N GLY A 247 -23.58 -1.62 -1.09
CA GLY A 247 -23.47 -3.02 -0.74
C GLY A 247 -22.11 -3.59 -1.14
N TRP A 248 -21.76 -4.70 -0.50
CA TRP A 248 -20.50 -5.38 -0.76
C TRP A 248 -20.60 -6.17 -2.06
N LYS A 249 -20.04 -5.63 -3.14
CA LYS A 249 -20.09 -6.29 -4.46
C LYS A 249 -19.23 -7.55 -4.52
N TRP A 250 -18.22 -7.66 -3.66
CA TRP A 250 -17.23 -8.71 -3.77
C TRP A 250 -17.50 -9.94 -2.89
N ARG A 251 -18.21 -10.94 -3.43
CA ARG A 251 -18.30 -12.24 -2.75
C ARG A 251 -16.97 -12.99 -2.92
N CYS A 252 -16.12 -12.98 -1.89
CA CYS A 252 -14.90 -13.76 -1.92
C CYS A 252 -15.25 -15.25 -1.79
N VAL A 253 -15.24 -15.96 -2.91
CA VAL A 253 -15.64 -17.38 -3.04
C VAL A 253 -14.70 -18.35 -2.30
N ARG A 254 -13.61 -17.85 -1.68
CA ARG A 254 -12.49 -18.67 -1.19
C ARG A 254 -12.12 -18.48 0.27
N PHE A 255 -12.98 -17.86 1.08
CA PHE A 255 -12.89 -18.11 2.51
C PHE A 255 -13.36 -19.54 2.70
N GLY A 256 -12.44 -20.51 2.81
CA GLY A 256 -12.82 -21.88 3.11
C GLY A 256 -13.72 -21.94 4.36
N HIS A 257 -14.29 -23.12 4.65
CA HIS A 257 -15.12 -23.33 5.86
C HIS A 257 -14.44 -22.90 7.18
N GLU A 258 -13.13 -22.64 7.15
CA GLU A 258 -12.26 -22.20 8.24
C GLU A 258 -12.39 -20.72 8.63
N GLN A 259 -13.16 -19.88 7.92
CA GLN A 259 -13.35 -18.46 8.29
C GLN A 259 -14.83 -18.09 8.51
N PRO A 260 -15.46 -18.56 9.62
CA PRO A 260 -16.89 -18.32 9.90
C PRO A 260 -17.30 -16.85 9.92
N PHE A 261 -16.40 -15.97 10.38
CA PHE A 261 -16.64 -14.53 10.41
C PHE A 261 -16.84 -13.95 9.01
N MET A 262 -15.98 -14.30 8.06
CA MET A 262 -16.02 -13.73 6.71
C MET A 262 -17.27 -14.16 5.95
N ASN A 263 -17.73 -15.39 6.16
CA ASN A 263 -18.97 -15.87 5.57
C ASN A 263 -20.18 -15.08 6.10
N ARG A 264 -20.29 -14.93 7.42
CA ARG A 264 -21.36 -14.15 8.04
C ARG A 264 -21.31 -12.67 7.69
N PHE A 265 -20.11 -12.11 7.60
CA PHE A 265 -19.91 -10.73 7.15
C PHE A 265 -20.42 -10.57 5.72
N SER A 266 -20.02 -11.47 4.80
CA SER A 266 -20.50 -11.45 3.43
C SER A 266 -22.03 -11.58 3.34
N ASP A 267 -22.66 -12.35 4.22
CA ASP A 267 -24.12 -12.49 4.28
C ASP A 267 -24.81 -11.21 4.79
N ALA A 268 -24.18 -10.51 5.75
CA ALA A 268 -24.69 -9.26 6.31
C ALA A 268 -24.53 -8.06 5.37
N CYS A 269 -23.62 -8.13 4.39
CA CYS A 269 -23.39 -7.06 3.44
C CYS A 269 -24.45 -7.00 2.31
N ILE A 270 -25.68 -6.67 2.69
CA ILE A 270 -26.81 -6.45 1.78
C ILE A 270 -26.81 -4.97 1.32
N ALA A 271 -27.36 -4.70 0.13
CA ALA A 271 -27.53 -3.32 -0.35
C ALA A 271 -28.30 -2.45 0.66
N GLY A 272 -27.84 -1.21 0.86
CA GLY A 272 -28.43 -0.26 1.82
C GLY A 272 -27.82 -0.31 3.22
N VAL A 273 -26.99 -1.31 3.53
CA VAL A 273 -26.24 -1.42 4.79
C VAL A 273 -24.78 -1.07 4.51
N ASN A 274 -24.20 -0.13 5.26
CA ASN A 274 -22.77 0.16 5.13
C ASN A 274 -21.91 -0.99 5.71
N VAL A 275 -20.63 -1.04 5.36
CA VAL A 275 -19.77 -2.15 5.77
C VAL A 275 -19.52 -2.23 7.28
N VAL A 276 -19.61 -1.10 7.99
CA VAL A 276 -19.41 -1.03 9.44
C VAL A 276 -20.62 -1.61 10.19
N GLU A 277 -21.83 -1.33 9.70
CA GLU A 277 -23.09 -1.91 10.19
C GLU A 277 -23.12 -3.41 9.91
N ALA A 278 -22.76 -3.84 8.69
CA ALA A 278 -22.67 -5.26 8.34
C ALA A 278 -21.64 -5.99 9.22
N HIS A 279 -20.49 -5.37 9.49
CA HIS A 279 -19.50 -5.88 10.44
C HIS A 279 -20.08 -6.03 11.84
N THR A 280 -20.82 -5.04 12.34
CA THR A 280 -21.45 -5.07 13.66
C THR A 280 -22.46 -6.21 13.77
N GLN A 281 -23.30 -6.41 12.75
CA GLN A 281 -24.27 -7.51 12.68
C GLN A 281 -23.56 -8.87 12.68
N ALA A 282 -22.57 -9.06 11.81
CA ALA A 282 -21.79 -10.30 11.74
C ALA A 282 -21.08 -10.59 13.07
N SER A 283 -20.53 -9.56 13.71
CA SER A 283 -19.85 -9.65 15.00
C SER A 283 -20.77 -10.03 16.15
N GLY A 284 -22.03 -9.55 16.16
CA GLY A 284 -23.01 -9.83 17.21
C GLY A 284 -23.54 -11.26 17.19
N THR A 285 -23.56 -11.90 16.01
CA THR A 285 -23.96 -13.32 15.90
C THR A 285 -22.85 -14.28 16.31
N MET A 286 -21.59 -13.83 16.30
CA MET A 286 -20.45 -14.64 16.69
C MET A 286 -20.24 -14.57 18.20
N GLY A 287 -20.03 -15.74 18.84
CA GLY A 287 -19.59 -15.80 20.23
C GLY A 287 -18.22 -15.14 20.43
N SER A 288 -17.67 -15.26 21.65
CA SER A 288 -16.38 -14.67 22.05
C SER A 288 -15.14 -15.22 21.29
N GLY A 289 -15.32 -16.08 20.30
CA GLY A 289 -14.25 -16.55 19.43
C GLY A 289 -13.62 -15.41 18.63
N GLY A 290 -12.34 -15.11 18.90
CA GLY A 290 -11.60 -14.04 18.24
C GLY A 290 -11.15 -14.43 16.84
N SER A 291 -11.82 -13.95 15.80
CA SER A 291 -11.29 -13.95 14.44
C SER A 291 -10.34 -12.76 14.26
N ASN A 292 -9.16 -12.99 13.69
CA ASN A 292 -8.24 -11.89 13.36
C ASN A 292 -8.87 -10.90 12.36
N TRP A 293 -9.76 -11.37 11.49
CA TRP A 293 -10.50 -10.51 10.55
C TRP A 293 -11.50 -9.62 11.26
N LYS A 294 -12.26 -10.18 12.23
CA LYS A 294 -13.14 -9.39 13.11
C LYS A 294 -12.35 -8.29 13.82
N ASN A 295 -11.19 -8.63 14.38
CA ASN A 295 -10.35 -7.66 15.08
C ASN A 295 -9.74 -6.61 14.14
N LEU A 296 -9.37 -7.01 12.92
CA LEU A 296 -8.89 -6.08 11.90
C LEU A 296 -9.99 -5.08 11.50
N PHE A 297 -11.21 -5.55 11.24
CA PHE A 297 -12.32 -4.67 10.85
C PHE A 297 -12.68 -3.72 11.98
N LEU A 298 -12.72 -4.20 13.23
CA LEU A 298 -12.90 -3.34 14.39
C LEU A 298 -11.80 -2.27 14.53
N ALA A 299 -10.54 -2.64 14.26
CA ALA A 299 -9.42 -1.69 14.29
C ALA A 299 -9.53 -0.66 13.15
N ILE A 300 -9.98 -1.08 11.96
CA ILE A 300 -10.26 -0.18 10.83
C ILE A 300 -11.38 0.79 11.19
N ASP A 301 -12.51 0.32 11.73
CA ASP A 301 -13.64 1.16 12.09
C ASP A 301 -13.20 2.27 13.08
N ARG A 302 -12.41 1.91 14.10
CA ARG A 302 -11.81 2.88 15.02
C ARG A 302 -10.84 3.84 14.34
N ALA A 303 -10.04 3.36 13.39
CA ALA A 303 -9.10 4.20 12.65
C ALA A 303 -9.83 5.22 11.77
N VAL A 304 -10.92 4.82 11.11
CA VAL A 304 -11.78 5.69 10.29
C VAL A 304 -12.43 6.77 11.15
N VAL A 305 -13.01 6.42 12.30
CA VAL A 305 -13.61 7.39 13.23
C VAL A 305 -12.58 8.43 13.71
N ARG A 306 -11.33 8.02 13.94
CA ARG A 306 -10.25 8.95 14.34
C ARG A 306 -9.77 9.87 13.22
N ALA A 307 -9.91 9.48 11.96
CA ALA A 307 -9.36 10.18 10.81
C ALA A 307 -10.30 11.26 10.22
N GLU A 308 -11.13 11.88 11.07
CA GLU A 308 -12.18 12.88 10.74
C GLU A 308 -13.53 12.27 10.27
N GLY A 309 -13.70 10.96 10.38
CA GLY A 309 -14.95 10.28 10.04
C GLY A 309 -15.13 10.03 8.54
N PRO A 310 -16.28 9.46 8.14
CA PRO A 310 -16.50 9.06 6.77
C PRO A 310 -16.59 10.24 5.80
N LYS A 311 -16.00 10.07 4.61
CA LYS A 311 -15.95 11.05 3.52
C LYS A 311 -16.62 10.45 2.30
N PRO A 312 -17.83 10.90 1.93
CA PRO A 312 -18.54 10.36 0.77
C PRO A 312 -17.66 10.39 -0.48
N LEU A 313 -17.84 9.40 -1.35
CA LEU A 313 -17.19 9.40 -2.65
C LEU A 313 -17.66 10.61 -3.47
N ALA A 314 -16.73 11.20 -4.21
CA ALA A 314 -17.04 12.29 -5.13
C ALA A 314 -18.04 11.86 -6.22
N ASP A 315 -17.93 10.61 -6.68
CA ASP A 315 -18.85 10.00 -7.62
C ASP A 315 -19.47 8.74 -7.00
N PRO A 316 -20.74 8.80 -6.58
CA PRO A 316 -21.46 7.67 -6.00
C PRO A 316 -21.82 6.60 -7.04
N ASP A 317 -21.75 6.87 -8.34
CA ASP A 317 -22.06 5.88 -9.39
C ASP A 317 -20.80 5.21 -9.94
N CYS A 318 -19.62 5.65 -9.49
CA CYS A 318 -18.34 5.09 -9.93
C CYS A 318 -18.28 3.56 -9.72
N ALA A 319 -18.07 2.82 -10.80
CA ALA A 319 -18.07 1.36 -10.75
C ALA A 319 -16.92 0.77 -9.91
N TYR A 320 -15.81 1.50 -9.78
CA TYR A 320 -14.58 1.09 -9.13
C TYR A 320 -14.25 2.07 -8.00
N LEU A 321 -13.74 1.57 -6.87
CA LEU A 321 -13.37 2.41 -5.75
C LEU A 321 -11.93 2.91 -5.89
N PRO A 322 -11.70 4.24 -5.85
CA PRO A 322 -10.36 4.79 -5.92
C PRO A 322 -9.57 4.50 -4.64
N VAL A 323 -8.35 3.99 -4.78
CA VAL A 323 -7.45 3.68 -3.67
C VAL A 323 -6.36 4.76 -3.58
N ALA A 324 -6.41 5.52 -2.49
CA ALA A 324 -5.42 6.53 -2.12
C ALA A 324 -4.44 6.02 -1.05
N ALA A 325 -3.38 6.80 -0.83
CA ALA A 325 -2.37 6.49 0.19
C ALA A 325 -2.95 6.53 1.63
N THR A 326 -4.00 7.32 1.85
CA THR A 326 -4.75 7.40 3.10
C THR A 326 -5.37 6.05 3.47
N HIS A 327 -5.97 5.34 2.51
CA HIS A 327 -6.53 4.00 2.75
C HIS A 327 -5.45 3.01 3.20
N LEU A 328 -4.30 2.99 2.52
CA LEU A 328 -3.19 2.11 2.88
C LEU A 328 -2.59 2.47 4.25
N LYS A 329 -2.55 3.76 4.60
CA LYS A 329 -2.10 4.23 5.91
C LYS A 329 -3.05 3.77 7.01
N LEU A 330 -4.37 3.93 6.82
CA LEU A 330 -5.38 3.44 7.76
C LEU A 330 -5.30 1.92 7.94
N LEU A 331 -5.13 1.17 6.86
CA LEU A 331 -4.98 -0.28 6.93
C LEU A 331 -3.74 -0.68 7.72
N ARG A 332 -2.60 -0.01 7.48
CA ARG A 332 -1.36 -0.23 8.23
C ARG A 332 -1.57 0.04 9.72
N ASP A 333 -2.14 1.19 10.05
CA ASP A 333 -2.34 1.61 11.44
C ASP A 333 -3.33 0.67 12.15
N ALA A 334 -4.36 0.17 11.46
CA ALA A 334 -5.29 -0.82 11.97
C ALA A 334 -4.64 -2.19 12.26
N LEU A 335 -3.76 -2.68 11.37
CA LEU A 335 -3.00 -3.91 11.62
C LEU A 335 -2.12 -3.80 12.86
N GLU A 336 -1.50 -2.63 13.05
CA GLU A 336 -0.69 -2.33 14.23
C GLU A 336 -1.54 -2.14 15.50
N ASP A 337 -2.86 -1.98 15.38
CA ASP A 337 -3.80 -1.85 16.49
C ASP A 337 -4.54 -3.15 16.85
N ILE A 338 -4.35 -4.25 16.10
CA ILE A 338 -4.95 -5.54 16.46
C ILE A 338 -4.40 -6.00 17.82
N ARG A 339 -5.30 -6.21 18.78
CA ARG A 339 -5.00 -6.70 20.13
C ARG A 339 -5.64 -8.06 20.39
N SER A 340 -4.95 -8.90 21.16
CA SER A 340 -5.52 -10.10 21.77
C SER A 340 -6.50 -9.70 22.88
N PRO A 341 -7.31 -10.64 23.41
CA PRO A 341 -8.17 -10.37 24.57
C PRO A 341 -7.41 -9.87 25.81
N LEU A 342 -6.10 -10.12 25.90
CA LEU A 342 -5.23 -9.65 26.98
C LEU A 342 -4.60 -8.28 26.70
N GLY A 343 -4.98 -7.62 25.60
CA GLY A 343 -4.42 -6.33 25.20
C GLY A 343 -3.04 -6.42 24.53
N CYS A 344 -2.52 -7.61 24.25
CA CYS A 344 -1.21 -7.76 23.60
C CYS A 344 -1.34 -7.63 22.07
N PRO A 345 -0.38 -7.03 21.36
CA PRO A 345 -0.37 -7.05 19.90
C PRO A 345 -0.40 -8.48 19.35
N VAL A 346 -1.29 -8.77 18.40
CA VAL A 346 -1.36 -10.10 17.74
C VAL A 346 -0.24 -10.27 16.73
N PHE A 347 0.14 -9.19 16.06
CA PHE A 347 1.19 -9.16 15.05
C PHE A 347 2.30 -8.19 15.44
N HIS A 348 3.48 -8.38 14.87
CA HIS A 348 4.51 -7.34 14.89
C HIS A 348 4.13 -6.16 13.99
N THR A 349 4.86 -5.06 14.10
CA THR A 349 4.63 -3.88 13.24
C THR A 349 4.76 -4.25 11.76
N VAL A 350 4.01 -3.55 10.90
CA VAL A 350 4.03 -3.80 9.44
C VAL A 350 5.45 -3.59 8.89
N LYS A 351 6.15 -2.57 9.40
CA LYS A 351 7.56 -2.29 9.07
C LYS A 351 8.51 -3.42 9.45
N TYR A 352 8.23 -4.16 10.53
CA TYR A 352 9.06 -5.29 10.92
C TYR A 352 9.03 -6.38 9.84
N TYR A 353 7.84 -6.82 9.41
CA TYR A 353 7.70 -7.83 8.35
C TYR A 353 8.32 -7.36 7.04
N SER A 354 8.06 -6.10 6.66
CA SER A 354 8.69 -5.48 5.49
C SER A 354 10.21 -5.53 5.53
N ARG A 355 10.83 -5.19 6.67
CA ARG A 355 12.29 -5.26 6.82
C ARG A 355 12.82 -6.68 6.76
N VAL A 356 12.18 -7.62 7.45
CA VAL A 356 12.61 -9.04 7.48
C VAL A 356 12.62 -9.62 6.06
N VAL A 357 11.57 -9.36 5.29
CA VAL A 357 11.43 -9.88 3.92
C VAL A 357 12.31 -9.13 2.92
N ASN A 358 12.35 -7.79 2.98
CA ASN A 358 13.05 -6.99 1.97
C ASN A 358 14.56 -6.91 2.17
N LYS A 359 15.09 -7.04 3.40
CA LYS A 359 16.54 -7.00 3.66
C LYS A 359 17.31 -8.16 3.02
N ARG A 360 16.64 -9.26 2.70
CA ARG A 360 17.28 -10.50 2.23
C ARG A 360 17.25 -10.65 0.71
N ARG A 361 16.69 -9.68 -0.01
CA ARG A 361 16.65 -9.72 -1.47
C ARG A 361 17.99 -9.36 -2.08
N SER A 362 18.42 -10.16 -3.03
CA SER A 362 19.62 -9.87 -3.80
C SER A 362 19.43 -8.60 -4.62
N ARG A 363 20.51 -7.85 -4.84
CA ARG A 363 20.50 -6.77 -5.83
C ARG A 363 20.12 -7.29 -7.23
N HIS A 364 20.45 -8.55 -7.50
CA HIS A 364 20.19 -9.29 -8.72
C HIS A 364 18.80 -9.94 -8.80
N ASP A 365 17.95 -9.76 -7.79
CA ASP A 365 16.57 -10.26 -7.88
C ASP A 365 15.79 -9.47 -8.93
N TYR A 366 15.04 -10.19 -9.75
CA TYR A 366 14.16 -9.61 -10.76
C TYR A 366 12.96 -8.88 -10.09
N PRO A 367 12.49 -7.76 -10.66
CA PRO A 367 13.06 -7.01 -11.79
C PRO A 367 14.33 -6.25 -11.41
N CYS A 368 15.28 -6.15 -12.35
CA CYS A 368 16.37 -5.18 -12.25
C CYS A 368 15.89 -3.76 -12.64
N ALA A 369 16.80 -2.79 -12.68
CA ALA A 369 16.42 -1.42 -13.07
C ALA A 369 16.01 -1.33 -14.54
N ASP A 370 16.62 -2.14 -15.40
CA ASP A 370 16.37 -2.10 -16.84
C ASP A 370 15.05 -2.80 -17.21
N ASP A 371 14.66 -3.83 -16.45
CA ASP A 371 13.42 -4.59 -16.70
C ASP A 371 12.15 -3.83 -16.27
N ILE A 372 12.27 -2.85 -15.38
CA ILE A 372 11.11 -2.29 -14.67
C ILE A 372 10.13 -1.60 -15.61
N GLN A 373 10.64 -0.97 -16.67
CA GLN A 373 9.81 -0.24 -17.63
C GLN A 373 8.95 -1.21 -18.43
N GLU A 374 9.56 -2.25 -19.00
CA GLU A 374 8.86 -3.26 -19.79
C GLU A 374 7.84 -4.03 -18.93
N LEU A 375 8.24 -4.42 -17.72
CA LEU A 375 7.35 -5.09 -16.77
C LEU A 375 6.15 -4.22 -16.39
N LYS A 376 6.37 -2.92 -16.18
CA LYS A 376 5.30 -1.99 -15.85
C LYS A 376 4.35 -1.81 -17.02
N GLU A 377 4.85 -1.69 -18.24
CA GLU A 377 4.04 -1.54 -19.47
C GLU A 377 3.13 -2.74 -19.63
N TYR A 378 3.71 -3.94 -19.53
CA TYR A 378 2.98 -5.19 -19.55
C TYR A 378 1.91 -5.26 -18.48
N SER A 379 2.28 -4.95 -17.24
CA SER A 379 1.37 -5.06 -16.11
C SER A 379 0.19 -4.09 -16.20
N LEU A 380 0.41 -2.87 -16.69
CA LEU A 380 -0.68 -1.90 -16.86
C LEU A 380 -1.57 -2.25 -18.04
N LEU A 381 -1.00 -2.64 -19.18
CA LEU A 381 -1.78 -3.11 -20.34
C LEU A 381 -2.64 -4.32 -19.95
N ARG A 382 -2.08 -5.25 -19.19
CA ARG A 382 -2.81 -6.41 -18.68
C ARG A 382 -3.96 -5.99 -17.76
N ALA A 383 -3.71 -5.08 -16.83
CA ALA A 383 -4.73 -4.56 -15.92
C ALA A 383 -5.86 -3.85 -16.67
N TYR A 384 -5.51 -3.05 -17.69
CA TYR A 384 -6.47 -2.38 -18.54
C TYR A 384 -7.36 -3.37 -19.30
N ARG A 385 -6.78 -4.43 -19.89
CA ARG A 385 -7.58 -5.50 -20.52
C ARG A 385 -8.51 -6.20 -19.54
N ILE A 386 -8.04 -6.48 -18.32
CA ILE A 386 -8.87 -7.05 -17.26
C ILE A 386 -10.03 -6.10 -16.93
N ARG A 387 -9.79 -4.79 -16.83
CA ARG A 387 -10.82 -3.77 -16.62
C ARG A 387 -11.85 -3.77 -17.73
N CYS A 388 -11.44 -3.73 -18.99
CA CYS A 388 -12.35 -3.76 -20.14
C CYS A 388 -13.23 -5.02 -20.13
N ARG A 389 -12.62 -6.19 -19.90
CA ARG A 389 -13.35 -7.46 -19.80
C ARG A 389 -14.33 -7.46 -18.64
N HIS A 390 -13.92 -6.97 -17.47
CA HIS A 390 -14.76 -6.89 -16.29
C HIS A 390 -15.95 -5.96 -16.54
N SER A 391 -15.72 -4.76 -17.08
CA SER A 391 -16.79 -3.83 -17.44
C SER A 391 -17.79 -4.46 -18.41
N LYS A 392 -17.31 -5.11 -19.48
CA LYS A 392 -18.17 -5.82 -20.45
C LYS A 392 -18.99 -6.93 -19.80
N ALA A 393 -18.39 -7.74 -18.93
CA ALA A 393 -19.07 -8.83 -18.23
C ALA A 393 -20.17 -8.34 -17.27
N HIS A 394 -20.03 -7.12 -16.75
CA HIS A 394 -21.00 -6.51 -15.84
C HIS A 394 -21.91 -5.47 -16.50
N GLY A 395 -21.86 -5.33 -17.83
CA GLY A 395 -22.64 -4.33 -18.57
C GLY A 395 -22.33 -2.88 -18.17
N LEU A 396 -21.13 -2.64 -17.65
CA LEU A 396 -20.65 -1.30 -17.31
C LEU A 396 -20.16 -0.62 -18.59
N ASP A 397 -20.74 0.52 -18.92
CA ASP A 397 -20.32 1.29 -20.08
C ASP A 397 -18.95 1.92 -19.82
N LEU A 398 -18.02 1.71 -20.75
CA LEU A 398 -16.69 2.35 -20.74
C LEU A 398 -16.61 3.47 -21.79
N SER A 399 -17.72 3.83 -22.42
CA SER A 399 -17.79 4.78 -23.54
C SER A 399 -17.45 6.24 -23.19
N GLU A 400 -17.29 6.60 -21.92
CA GLU A 400 -17.13 8.01 -21.50
C GLU A 400 -15.74 8.64 -21.72
N GLU A 401 -14.72 7.90 -22.15
CA GLU A 401 -13.41 8.53 -22.46
C GLU A 401 -13.29 9.11 -23.89
N ASP A 402 -14.38 9.12 -24.66
CA ASP A 402 -14.53 9.99 -25.85
C ASP A 402 -14.99 11.41 -25.48
N SER A 403 -14.62 11.89 -24.28
CA SER A 403 -14.65 13.33 -24.01
C SER A 403 -13.81 14.03 -25.09
N PRO A 404 -14.41 14.89 -25.93
CA PRO A 404 -13.70 15.51 -27.03
C PRO A 404 -12.52 16.27 -26.45
N THR A 405 -11.31 15.88 -26.85
CA THR A 405 -10.09 16.66 -26.62
C THR A 405 -10.47 18.12 -26.79
N PRO A 406 -10.38 18.98 -25.75
CA PRO A 406 -10.81 20.36 -25.88
C PRO A 406 -10.04 20.95 -27.04
N THR A 407 -10.76 21.34 -28.10
CA THR A 407 -10.15 21.96 -29.25
C THR A 407 -9.37 23.18 -28.76
N PRO A 408 -8.21 23.51 -29.35
CA PRO A 408 -7.41 24.67 -28.93
C PRO A 408 -8.20 25.98 -28.85
N GLU A 409 -9.33 26.08 -29.56
CA GLU A 409 -10.28 27.20 -29.49
C GLU A 409 -11.02 27.31 -28.15
N ALA A 410 -11.40 26.19 -27.50
CA ALA A 410 -12.06 26.20 -26.20
C ALA A 410 -11.14 26.72 -25.08
N MET A 411 -9.82 26.53 -25.21
CA MET A 411 -8.84 27.09 -24.26
C MET A 411 -8.57 28.58 -24.48
N ARG A 412 -8.81 29.12 -25.69
CA ARG A 412 -8.63 30.55 -25.97
C ARG A 412 -9.79 31.43 -25.47
N SER A 413 -11.00 30.88 -25.38
CA SER A 413 -12.17 31.66 -24.94
C SER A 413 -12.21 31.96 -23.43
N ASN A 414 -11.45 31.25 -22.60
CA ASN A 414 -11.45 31.43 -21.14
C ASN A 414 -10.37 32.39 -20.59
N GLN A 415 -9.54 33.00 -21.44
CA GLN A 415 -8.49 33.95 -21.01
C GLN A 415 -8.87 35.44 -21.15
N LEU A 416 -10.08 35.77 -21.58
CA LEU A 416 -10.49 37.17 -21.82
C LEU A 416 -11.77 37.54 -21.06
N GLN A 417 -11.76 37.46 -19.72
CA GLN A 417 -12.62 38.34 -18.92
C GLN A 417 -11.83 38.88 -17.71
N PRO A 418 -11.40 40.16 -17.74
CA PRO A 418 -10.91 40.83 -16.55
C PRO A 418 -12.09 41.19 -15.66
N THR A 419 -12.19 40.53 -14.51
CA THR A 419 -13.13 40.87 -13.44
C THR A 419 -12.78 42.24 -12.85
N VAL A 420 -13.53 43.27 -13.24
CA VAL A 420 -13.46 44.60 -12.64
C VAL A 420 -14.10 44.54 -11.26
N PHE A 421 -13.27 44.48 -10.22
CA PHE A 421 -13.70 44.71 -8.84
C PHE A 421 -14.00 46.20 -8.63
N LYS A 422 -15.29 46.58 -8.58
CA LYS A 422 -15.71 47.86 -8.00
C LYS A 422 -15.88 47.69 -6.49
N GLN A 423 -14.96 48.29 -5.73
CA GLN A 423 -15.20 48.64 -4.33
C GLN A 423 -16.13 49.85 -4.30
N SER A 424 -17.29 49.73 -3.63
CA SER A 424 -18.07 50.88 -3.18
C SER A 424 -18.21 50.78 -1.67
N ALA A 425 -17.61 51.76 -1.00
CA ALA A 425 -17.80 52.05 0.41
C ALA A 425 -19.18 52.67 0.67
N SER A 426 -19.65 52.47 1.90
CA SER A 426 -20.77 53.02 2.69
C SER A 426 -21.24 54.47 2.40
N PRO A 427 -22.43 54.91 2.88
CA PRO A 427 -22.77 54.99 4.32
C PRO A 427 -23.62 53.84 4.86
#